data_AF-A0AAU6DT24-F1
#
_entry.id   AF-A0AAU6DT24-F1
#
_cell.length_a   1.000
_cell.length_b   1.000
_cell.length_c   1.000
_cell.angle_alpha   90.00
_cell.angle_beta   90.00
_cell.angle_gamma   90.00
#
_symmetry.space_group_name_H-M   'P 1'
#
loop_
_entity.id
_entity.type
_entity.pdbx_description
1 polymer ?
#
loop_
_entity_poly.entity_id
_entity_poly.type
_entity_poly.pdbx_seq_one_letter_code
_entity_poly.pdbx_strand_id
1 'polypeptide(L)'
;MSRRHRIRPLIFTAVGTTAVAVLAGCSSTTPSQDAAPTSNTHKVRATPPPTGAVTTTQAKAIVDHYVAVNNKANATRSPKLLSTVEGGQLFLRSKADFEQWSTMKAKDQREYQRPFYYTDRTYIIPAGQSWFAVKTKGSRSKVPSFIIFDKDHSGGWKCTAALALWSPLPKIDTSNHKLATAVHVTKEVNGLAPEGLNQAYEDLFVTGGKGAGKALSLTNETAKSALKVHQERPAGRDGKLTTKYFTQQAAQEDKVYTLKLSDGGTLALAPTAHSSTYAIKPQFANQFEITPLREEAIYTPGRRMEVDDTFQGEVLAVLPTHGKARLISSEYQMTDSH
;
A
#
# COMPACT_ATOMS: atom_id res chain seq x y z
N MET A 1 25.19 -14.66 -3.62
CA MET A 1 23.86 -15.30 -3.43
C MET A 1 23.32 -15.14 -2.01
N SER A 2 22.59 -14.05 -1.72
CA SER A 2 21.74 -13.98 -0.51
C SER A 2 20.43 -14.70 -0.81
N ARG A 3 20.05 -15.73 -0.03
CA ARG A 3 18.74 -16.39 -0.16
C ARG A 3 17.64 -15.44 0.31
N ARG A 4 17.17 -14.53 -0.55
CA ARG A 4 16.01 -13.67 -0.28
C ARG A 4 14.84 -14.53 0.18
N HIS A 5 14.54 -14.43 1.47
CA HIS A 5 13.43 -15.15 2.07
C HIS A 5 12.14 -14.48 1.59
N ARG A 6 11.46 -15.06 0.59
CA ARG A 6 10.02 -14.85 0.38
C ARG A 6 9.29 -15.35 1.65
N ILE A 7 9.24 -14.49 2.67
CA ILE A 7 8.47 -14.67 3.90
C ILE A 7 7.43 -13.56 3.91
N ARG A 8 6.17 -13.96 3.68
CA ARG A 8 5.05 -13.34 4.39
C ARG A 8 5.18 -13.78 5.87
N PRO A 9 5.43 -12.87 6.83
CA PRO A 9 5.61 -13.26 8.23
C PRO A 9 4.30 -13.76 8.86
N LEU A 10 4.16 -15.09 8.93
CA LEU A 10 2.96 -15.78 9.39
C LEU A 10 3.32 -16.70 10.58
N ILE A 11 3.34 -16.19 11.83
CA ILE A 11 3.49 -16.92 13.14
C ILE A 11 3.44 -15.86 14.29
N PHE A 12 2.47 -15.90 15.23
CA PHE A 12 2.53 -16.11 16.72
C PHE A 12 3.45 -15.12 17.50
N THR A 13 3.14 -14.58 18.69
CA THR A 13 2.21 -14.93 19.83
C THR A 13 1.61 -13.64 20.49
N ALA A 14 0.47 -13.67 21.22
CA ALA A 14 0.30 -13.63 22.71
C ALA A 14 1.29 -12.72 23.48
N VAL A 15 0.94 -11.87 24.48
CA VAL A 15 -0.20 -11.69 25.44
C VAL A 15 -0.38 -10.15 25.69
N GLY A 16 -1.44 -9.52 26.25
CA GLY A 16 -2.79 -9.92 26.74
C GLY A 16 -3.19 -9.22 28.08
N THR A 17 -4.50 -8.94 28.30
CA THR A 17 -5.12 -8.23 29.49
C THR A 17 -4.75 -6.72 29.62
N THR A 18 -5.54 -5.80 30.19
CA THR A 18 -6.94 -5.79 30.72
C THR A 18 -7.63 -4.46 30.34
N ALA A 19 -8.95 -4.38 30.35
CA ALA A 19 -9.69 -3.11 30.24
C ALA A 19 -10.16 -2.60 31.62
N VAL A 20 -10.15 -1.29 31.82
CA VAL A 20 -10.88 -0.59 32.89
C VAL A 20 -11.62 0.58 32.26
N ALA A 21 -12.92 0.69 32.53
CA ALA A 21 -13.74 1.84 32.16
C ALA A 21 -14.20 2.55 33.44
N VAL A 22 -14.22 3.88 33.43
CA VAL A 22 -14.75 4.71 34.52
C VAL A 22 -15.76 5.67 33.93
N LEU A 23 -16.91 5.79 34.60
CA LEU A 23 -18.03 6.66 34.19
C LEU A 23 -17.92 8.04 34.85
N ALA A 24 -18.14 9.08 34.06
CA ALA A 24 -18.50 10.43 34.51
C ALA A 24 -19.22 11.12 33.33
N GLY A 25 -20.21 11.99 33.54
CA GLY A 25 -20.90 12.36 34.78
C GLY A 25 -22.00 13.37 34.43
N CYS A 26 -23.15 13.34 35.11
CA CYS A 26 -24.28 14.20 34.78
C CYS A 26 -24.13 15.60 35.39
N SER A 27 -24.49 16.64 34.62
CA SER A 27 -24.98 17.91 35.16
C SER A 27 -26.02 18.51 34.20
N SER A 28 -26.95 19.29 34.73
CA SER A 28 -28.14 19.73 34.03
C SER A 28 -28.63 21.08 34.56
N THR A 29 -28.88 22.05 33.68
CA THR A 29 -29.62 23.27 34.02
C THR A 29 -30.43 23.77 32.81
N THR A 30 -31.49 24.50 33.11
CA THR A 30 -32.66 24.79 32.24
C THR A 30 -32.56 26.14 31.50
N PRO A 31 -33.50 26.49 30.58
CA PRO A 31 -33.28 27.52 29.57
C PRO A 31 -33.59 28.95 30.02
N SER A 32 -33.29 29.91 29.15
CA SER A 32 -33.80 31.29 29.18
C SER A 32 -34.31 31.70 27.80
N GLN A 33 -35.37 32.52 27.77
CA GLN A 33 -36.13 32.85 26.56
C GLN A 33 -35.70 34.16 25.90
N ASP A 34 -35.96 34.21 24.59
CA ASP A 34 -36.41 35.35 23.79
C ASP A 34 -35.68 36.71 23.89
N ALA A 35 -34.86 36.96 22.86
CA ALA A 35 -34.65 38.30 22.31
C ALA A 35 -34.60 38.21 20.77
N ALA A 36 -35.69 38.59 20.10
CA ALA A 36 -35.78 38.56 18.65
C ALA A 36 -35.37 39.90 18.01
N PRO A 37 -34.61 39.86 16.89
CA PRO A 37 -34.73 40.91 15.89
C PRO A 37 -34.91 40.37 14.45
N THR A 38 -35.94 40.91 13.79
CA THR A 38 -36.04 41.16 12.33
C THR A 38 -35.55 40.10 11.33
N SER A 39 -36.49 39.43 10.68
CA SER A 39 -36.25 38.50 9.57
C SER A 39 -35.82 39.20 8.26
N ASN A 40 -34.53 39.17 7.94
CA ASN A 40 -34.03 39.28 6.56
C ASN A 40 -33.52 37.90 6.09
N THR A 41 -34.44 36.95 5.96
CA THR A 41 -34.15 35.57 5.56
C THR A 41 -33.89 35.45 4.05
N HIS A 42 -32.71 35.93 3.63
CA HIS A 42 -32.02 35.28 2.52
C HIS A 42 -31.98 33.78 2.85
N LYS A 43 -32.68 32.98 2.04
CA LYS A 43 -32.89 31.55 2.29
C LYS A 43 -31.59 30.82 1.97
N VAL A 44 -30.61 30.90 2.89
CA VAL A 44 -29.31 30.24 2.80
C VAL A 44 -29.56 28.78 2.48
N ARG A 45 -29.26 28.40 1.24
CA ARG A 45 -29.51 27.05 0.73
C ARG A 45 -28.52 26.13 1.44
N ALA A 46 -29.00 25.49 2.52
CA ALA A 46 -28.19 24.58 3.32
C ALA A 46 -27.48 23.59 2.40
N THR A 47 -26.15 23.60 2.43
CA THR A 47 -25.33 22.67 1.66
C THR A 47 -25.74 21.25 2.03
N PRO A 48 -26.04 20.36 1.06
CA PRO A 48 -26.41 18.99 1.38
C PRO A 48 -25.27 18.33 2.18
N PRO A 49 -25.59 17.45 3.15
CA PRO A 49 -24.57 16.83 3.98
C PRO A 49 -23.57 16.05 3.11
N PRO A 50 -22.27 16.04 3.46
CA PRO A 50 -21.26 15.35 2.67
C PRO A 50 -21.57 13.86 2.56
N THR A 51 -21.46 13.33 1.36
CA THR A 51 -21.68 11.91 1.04
C THR A 51 -20.37 11.20 0.70
N GLY A 52 -20.21 9.96 1.16
CA GLY A 52 -19.16 9.07 0.70
C GLY A 52 -19.51 8.39 -0.62
N ALA A 53 -18.52 7.74 -1.26
CA ALA A 53 -18.70 6.98 -2.49
C ALA A 53 -19.72 5.82 -2.38
N VAL A 54 -19.92 5.35 -1.14
CA VAL A 54 -20.74 4.21 -0.73
C VAL A 54 -21.26 4.41 0.70
N THR A 55 -22.33 3.71 1.06
CA THR A 55 -22.67 3.41 2.46
C THR A 55 -21.82 2.27 3.01
N THR A 56 -21.72 2.12 4.33
CA THR A 56 -21.04 0.98 4.99
C THR A 56 -21.59 -0.37 4.54
N THR A 57 -22.90 -0.47 4.26
CA THR A 57 -23.55 -1.70 3.76
C THR A 57 -23.08 -2.05 2.35
N GLN A 58 -23.00 -1.06 1.46
CA GLN A 58 -22.45 -1.24 0.11
C GLN A 58 -20.95 -1.57 0.17
N ALA A 59 -20.18 -0.89 1.02
CA ALA A 59 -18.76 -1.17 1.24
C ALA A 59 -18.54 -2.63 1.69
N LYS A 60 -19.38 -3.15 2.60
CA LYS A 60 -19.36 -4.57 2.98
C LYS A 60 -19.61 -5.50 1.80
N ALA A 61 -20.65 -5.23 1.00
CA ALA A 61 -21.00 -6.05 -0.16
C ALA A 61 -19.88 -6.08 -1.21
N ILE A 62 -19.19 -4.95 -1.43
CA ILE A 62 -18.03 -4.85 -2.34
C ILE A 62 -16.87 -5.70 -1.84
N VAL A 63 -16.54 -5.63 -0.54
CA VAL A 63 -15.49 -6.48 0.06
C VAL A 63 -15.84 -7.97 -0.03
N ASP A 64 -17.09 -8.34 0.22
CA ASP A 64 -17.53 -9.75 0.13
C ASP A 64 -17.51 -10.26 -1.32
N HIS A 65 -17.90 -9.43 -2.30
CA HIS A 65 -17.80 -9.75 -3.73
C HIS A 65 -16.33 -9.93 -4.17
N TYR A 66 -15.45 -9.00 -3.80
CA TYR A 66 -14.01 -9.10 -4.04
C TYR A 66 -13.44 -10.41 -3.48
N VAL A 67 -13.73 -10.74 -2.21
CA VAL A 67 -13.26 -11.99 -1.59
C VAL A 67 -13.76 -13.22 -2.36
N ALA A 68 -15.02 -13.25 -2.78
CA ALA A 68 -15.58 -14.38 -3.54
C ALA A 68 -14.90 -14.56 -4.90
N VAL A 69 -14.72 -13.47 -5.67
CA VAL A 69 -14.10 -13.52 -7.00
C VAL A 69 -12.60 -13.78 -6.92
N ASN A 70 -11.88 -13.12 -6.01
CA ASN A 70 -10.45 -13.31 -5.77
C ASN A 70 -10.14 -14.77 -5.38
N ASN A 71 -10.91 -15.36 -4.46
CA ASN A 71 -10.77 -16.80 -4.12
C ASN A 71 -10.94 -17.71 -5.35
N LYS A 72 -11.94 -17.44 -6.21
CA LYS A 72 -12.17 -18.21 -7.45
C LYS A 72 -11.04 -18.00 -8.48
N ALA A 73 -10.52 -16.79 -8.60
CA ALA A 73 -9.40 -16.45 -9.46
C ALA A 73 -8.11 -17.15 -8.98
N ASN A 74 -7.83 -17.17 -7.68
CA ASN A 74 -6.66 -17.83 -7.08
C ASN A 74 -6.69 -19.35 -7.26
N ALA A 75 -7.85 -19.97 -7.06
CA ALA A 75 -8.03 -21.41 -7.25
C ALA A 75 -7.76 -21.84 -8.71
N THR A 76 -8.07 -20.97 -9.68
CA THR A 76 -7.92 -21.21 -11.12
C THR A 76 -6.67 -20.56 -11.75
N ARG A 77 -5.94 -19.71 -11.01
CA ARG A 77 -4.88 -18.80 -11.50
C ARG A 77 -5.32 -17.99 -12.72
N SER A 78 -6.51 -17.40 -12.65
CA SER A 78 -7.12 -16.68 -13.78
C SER A 78 -6.94 -15.16 -13.64
N PRO A 79 -5.94 -14.54 -14.31
CA PRO A 79 -5.76 -13.08 -14.27
C PRO A 79 -6.96 -12.35 -14.90
N LYS A 80 -7.60 -12.94 -15.92
CA LYS A 80 -8.83 -12.40 -16.54
C LYS A 80 -10.01 -12.34 -15.55
N LEU A 81 -10.13 -13.30 -14.64
CA LEU A 81 -11.14 -13.24 -13.60
C LEU A 81 -10.73 -12.24 -12.50
N LEU A 82 -9.45 -12.22 -12.13
CA LEU A 82 -8.95 -11.33 -11.08
C LEU A 82 -9.09 -9.85 -11.47
N SER A 83 -8.82 -9.48 -12.73
CA SER A 83 -8.97 -8.11 -13.24
C SER A 83 -10.42 -7.58 -13.21
N THR A 84 -11.42 -8.44 -12.93
CA THR A 84 -12.79 -7.96 -12.69
C THR A 84 -12.92 -7.26 -11.33
N VAL A 85 -12.10 -7.61 -10.33
CA VAL A 85 -12.17 -7.10 -8.95
C VAL A 85 -10.85 -6.55 -8.38
N GLU A 86 -9.71 -6.73 -9.05
CA GLU A 86 -8.45 -6.03 -8.76
C GLU A 86 -8.10 -5.02 -9.86
N GLY A 87 -7.38 -3.97 -9.47
CA GLY A 87 -6.81 -2.97 -10.38
C GLY A 87 -5.48 -2.44 -9.84
N GLY A 88 -4.82 -1.59 -10.62
CA GLY A 88 -3.55 -0.95 -10.28
C GLY A 88 -2.45 -1.90 -9.81
N GLN A 89 -1.58 -1.38 -8.95
CA GLN A 89 -0.36 -2.06 -8.51
C GLN A 89 -0.65 -3.45 -7.91
N LEU A 90 -1.72 -3.58 -7.11
CA LEU A 90 -2.14 -4.87 -6.57
C LEU A 90 -2.39 -5.91 -7.68
N PHE A 91 -3.16 -5.56 -8.72
CA PHE A 91 -3.43 -6.48 -9.82
C PHE A 91 -2.15 -6.91 -10.56
N LEU A 92 -1.21 -5.98 -10.78
CA LEU A 92 0.07 -6.29 -11.43
C LEU A 92 0.90 -7.27 -10.60
N ARG A 93 0.97 -7.06 -9.27
CA ARG A 93 1.62 -7.98 -8.34
C ARG A 93 0.95 -9.36 -8.33
N SER A 94 -0.38 -9.43 -8.29
CA SER A 94 -1.13 -10.68 -8.31
C SER A 94 -1.02 -11.45 -9.64
N LYS A 95 -1.01 -10.73 -10.78
CA LYS A 95 -0.78 -11.29 -12.12
C LYS A 95 0.60 -11.96 -12.20
N ALA A 96 1.64 -11.28 -11.70
CA ALA A 96 2.99 -11.82 -11.65
C ALA A 96 3.12 -13.05 -10.74
N ASP A 97 2.37 -13.11 -9.64
CA ASP A 97 2.27 -14.32 -8.79
C ASP A 97 1.63 -15.51 -9.52
N PHE A 98 0.72 -15.29 -10.48
CA PHE A 98 0.19 -16.36 -11.34
C PHE A 98 1.20 -16.81 -12.41
N GLU A 99 1.94 -15.89 -12.99
CA GLU A 99 2.97 -16.17 -14.02
C GLU A 99 4.16 -16.94 -13.40
N GLN A 100 4.64 -16.48 -12.25
CA GLN A 100 5.76 -17.09 -11.51
C GLN A 100 5.35 -18.36 -10.73
N TRP A 101 4.13 -18.87 -10.88
CA TRP A 101 3.58 -19.96 -10.07
C TRP A 101 4.47 -21.20 -10.00
N SER A 102 5.09 -21.60 -11.12
CA SER A 102 5.97 -22.77 -11.22
C SER A 102 7.29 -22.62 -10.45
N THR A 103 7.65 -21.39 -10.07
CA THR A 103 8.86 -21.07 -9.32
C THR A 103 8.64 -21.20 -7.81
N MET A 104 7.42 -20.91 -7.35
CA MET A 104 7.01 -21.00 -5.94
C MET A 104 7.19 -22.40 -5.36
N LYS A 105 7.38 -22.50 -4.04
CA LYS A 105 7.44 -23.79 -3.34
C LYS A 105 6.04 -24.38 -3.24
N ALA A 106 5.93 -25.70 -3.27
CA ALA A 106 4.65 -26.40 -3.14
C ALA A 106 3.87 -26.09 -1.84
N LYS A 107 4.54 -25.65 -0.75
CA LYS A 107 3.87 -25.13 0.44
C LYS A 107 3.15 -23.80 0.15
N ASP A 108 3.83 -22.90 -0.53
CA ASP A 108 3.37 -21.53 -0.78
C ASP A 108 2.24 -21.56 -1.81
N GLN A 109 2.36 -22.39 -2.86
CA GLN A 109 1.29 -22.74 -3.79
C GLN A 109 0.03 -23.25 -3.08
N ARG A 110 0.18 -24.27 -2.20
CA ARG A 110 -0.96 -24.81 -1.43
C ARG A 110 -1.60 -23.76 -0.54
N GLU A 111 -0.81 -22.93 0.14
CA GLU A 111 -1.36 -21.87 1.00
C GLU A 111 -2.11 -20.82 0.18
N TYR A 112 -1.59 -20.44 -1.00
CA TYR A 112 -2.20 -19.49 -1.92
C TYR A 112 -3.59 -19.96 -2.39
N GLN A 113 -3.72 -21.24 -2.77
CA GLN A 113 -4.99 -21.84 -3.23
C GLN A 113 -6.08 -21.91 -2.15
N ARG A 114 -5.75 -21.83 -0.86
CA ARG A 114 -6.75 -21.88 0.22
C ARG A 114 -7.61 -20.61 0.21
N PRO A 115 -8.96 -20.73 0.21
CA PRO A 115 -9.83 -19.57 0.33
C PRO A 115 -9.56 -18.76 1.61
N PHE A 116 -9.67 -17.44 1.52
CA PHE A 116 -9.60 -16.54 2.66
C PHE A 116 -10.86 -15.70 2.81
N TYR A 117 -10.96 -15.01 3.94
CA TYR A 117 -11.98 -14.01 4.21
C TYR A 117 -11.40 -12.91 5.13
N TYR A 118 -12.16 -11.83 5.32
CA TYR A 118 -11.77 -10.67 6.12
C TYR A 118 -12.63 -10.54 7.38
N THR A 119 -11.98 -10.47 8.55
CA THR A 119 -12.58 -10.16 9.86
C THR A 119 -12.28 -8.71 10.26
N ASP A 120 -12.83 -8.26 11.40
CA ASP A 120 -12.40 -7.04 12.09
C ASP A 120 -12.45 -5.76 11.22
N ARG A 121 -13.43 -5.71 10.30
CA ARG A 121 -13.53 -4.71 9.22
C ARG A 121 -13.99 -3.35 9.75
N THR A 122 -13.07 -2.40 9.84
CA THR A 122 -13.37 -0.98 10.02
C THR A 122 -13.34 -0.28 8.65
N TYR A 123 -14.50 0.18 8.19
CA TYR A 123 -14.64 0.93 6.93
C TYR A 123 -14.32 2.41 7.17
N ILE A 124 -13.57 2.99 6.25
CA ILE A 124 -13.11 4.37 6.28
C ILE A 124 -13.53 4.97 4.93
N ILE A 125 -14.62 5.73 4.93
CA ILE A 125 -15.26 6.22 3.71
C ILE A 125 -15.05 7.74 3.65
N PRO A 126 -14.22 8.26 2.74
CA PRO A 126 -14.02 9.70 2.61
C PRO A 126 -15.20 10.40 1.95
N ALA A 127 -15.50 11.62 2.39
CA ALA A 127 -16.48 12.48 1.73
C ALA A 127 -16.01 12.91 0.33
N GLY A 128 -16.92 12.88 -0.66
CA GLY A 128 -16.69 13.42 -2.01
C GLY A 128 -15.64 12.69 -2.85
N GLN A 129 -15.25 11.46 -2.49
CA GLN A 129 -14.25 10.67 -3.21
C GLN A 129 -14.89 9.56 -4.07
N SER A 130 -14.09 8.96 -4.96
CA SER A 130 -14.47 7.76 -5.73
C SER A 130 -14.27 6.44 -4.97
N TRP A 131 -13.51 6.47 -3.87
CA TRP A 131 -12.94 5.31 -3.18
C TRP A 131 -13.37 5.20 -1.72
N PHE A 132 -13.06 4.07 -1.09
CA PHE A 132 -13.08 3.87 0.36
C PHE A 132 -11.92 2.96 0.79
N ALA A 133 -11.55 3.03 2.06
CA ALA A 133 -10.53 2.17 2.65
C ALA A 133 -11.14 1.22 3.69
N VAL A 134 -10.45 0.10 3.93
CA VAL A 134 -10.81 -0.89 4.95
C VAL A 134 -9.57 -1.26 5.76
N LYS A 135 -9.61 -1.01 7.07
CA LYS A 135 -8.72 -1.68 8.02
C LYS A 135 -9.38 -3.00 8.40
N THR A 136 -8.68 -4.13 8.25
CA THR A 136 -9.25 -5.47 8.45
C THR A 136 -8.16 -6.45 8.86
N LYS A 137 -8.51 -7.73 9.07
CA LYS A 137 -7.57 -8.83 9.25
C LYS A 137 -7.97 -9.98 8.32
N GLY A 138 -7.05 -10.44 7.48
CA GLY A 138 -7.28 -11.64 6.65
C GLY A 138 -7.24 -12.90 7.51
N SER A 139 -8.08 -13.89 7.22
CA SER A 139 -8.16 -15.15 7.97
C SER A 139 -6.86 -15.99 7.96
N ARG A 140 -6.01 -15.78 6.94
CA ARG A 140 -4.64 -16.35 6.84
C ARG A 140 -3.57 -15.45 7.48
N SER A 141 -3.91 -14.26 7.98
CA SER A 141 -2.98 -13.26 8.51
C SER A 141 -3.08 -13.10 10.03
N LYS A 142 -2.00 -12.60 10.62
CA LYS A 142 -1.92 -12.27 12.06
C LYS A 142 -1.86 -10.77 12.30
N VAL A 143 -1.13 -10.06 11.44
CA VAL A 143 -1.20 -8.60 11.34
C VAL A 143 -2.48 -8.15 10.62
N PRO A 144 -3.05 -6.98 10.97
CA PRO A 144 -4.08 -6.34 10.17
C PRO A 144 -3.58 -5.99 8.76
N SER A 145 -4.51 -5.65 7.88
CA SER A 145 -4.26 -5.09 6.55
C SER A 145 -4.96 -3.76 6.39
N PHE A 146 -4.40 -2.89 5.56
CA PHE A 146 -5.05 -1.70 5.02
C PHE A 146 -5.27 -1.91 3.52
N ILE A 147 -6.51 -1.71 3.08
CA ILE A 147 -6.97 -2.06 1.73
C ILE A 147 -7.75 -0.89 1.15
N ILE A 148 -7.48 -0.53 -0.11
CA ILE A 148 -8.23 0.49 -0.84
C ILE A 148 -9.15 -0.18 -1.86
N PHE A 149 -10.40 0.27 -1.90
CA PHE A 149 -11.36 -0.01 -2.95
C PHE A 149 -11.72 1.28 -3.69
N ASP A 150 -11.64 1.27 -5.01
CA ASP A 150 -11.92 2.43 -5.87
C ASP A 150 -12.79 2.02 -7.07
N LYS A 151 -13.36 3.01 -7.75
CA LYS A 151 -14.04 2.81 -9.03
C LYS A 151 -13.02 2.94 -10.17
N ASP A 152 -13.04 1.98 -11.09
CA ASP A 152 -12.40 2.12 -12.40
C ASP A 152 -13.18 3.08 -13.32
N HIS A 153 -12.65 3.31 -14.52
CA HIS A 153 -13.29 4.17 -15.54
C HIS A 153 -14.65 3.65 -16.04
N SER A 154 -15.00 2.39 -15.81
CA SER A 154 -16.34 1.82 -16.09
C SER A 154 -17.32 1.99 -14.92
N GLY A 155 -16.86 2.53 -13.78
CA GLY A 155 -17.62 2.63 -12.53
C GLY A 155 -17.60 1.33 -11.70
N GLY A 156 -16.85 0.31 -12.14
CA GLY A 156 -16.71 -0.97 -11.46
C GLY A 156 -15.76 -0.90 -10.27
N TRP A 157 -16.12 -1.55 -9.16
CA TRP A 157 -15.31 -1.54 -7.95
C TRP A 157 -14.12 -2.49 -8.01
N LYS A 158 -12.91 -1.96 -7.80
CA LYS A 158 -11.66 -2.70 -7.72
C LYS A 158 -11.03 -2.55 -6.35
N CYS A 159 -10.41 -3.61 -5.85
CA CYS A 159 -9.34 -3.53 -4.86
C CYS A 159 -8.08 -3.02 -5.59
N THR A 160 -7.58 -1.83 -5.26
CA THR A 160 -6.47 -1.18 -5.98
C THR A 160 -5.13 -1.24 -5.24
N ALA A 161 -5.18 -1.38 -3.91
CA ALA A 161 -4.00 -1.54 -3.06
C ALA A 161 -4.33 -2.39 -1.83
N ALA A 162 -3.39 -3.24 -1.41
CA ALA A 162 -3.54 -4.05 -0.20
C ALA A 162 -2.17 -4.30 0.47
N LEU A 163 -2.00 -3.78 1.69
CA LEU A 163 -0.75 -3.85 2.46
C LEU A 163 -0.96 -4.46 3.86
N ALA A 164 -0.01 -5.26 4.31
CA ALA A 164 0.08 -5.69 5.71
C ALA A 164 0.47 -4.52 6.63
N LEU A 165 -0.10 -4.45 7.85
CA LEU A 165 0.18 -3.38 8.82
C LEU A 165 1.16 -3.83 9.90
N TRP A 166 2.46 -3.59 9.65
CA TRP A 166 3.56 -3.83 10.59
C TRP A 166 3.67 -2.80 11.72
N SER A 167 2.82 -1.77 11.69
CA SER A 167 2.64 -0.79 12.76
C SER A 167 1.18 -0.32 12.80
N PRO A 168 0.65 0.11 13.96
CA PRO A 168 -0.69 0.67 14.05
C PRO A 168 -0.86 1.89 13.13
N LEU A 169 -2.02 1.99 12.48
CA LEU A 169 -2.47 3.23 11.86
C LEU A 169 -2.74 4.28 12.94
N PRO A 170 -2.35 5.56 12.74
CA PRO A 170 -2.82 6.66 13.55
C PRO A 170 -4.35 6.82 13.45
N LYS A 171 -4.94 7.60 14.35
CA LYS A 171 -6.39 7.85 14.37
C LYS A 171 -6.79 8.76 13.21
N ILE A 172 -7.41 8.19 12.18
CA ILE A 172 -8.01 8.93 11.05
C ILE A 172 -9.12 9.86 11.56
N ASP A 173 -9.16 11.09 11.06
CA ASP A 173 -10.22 12.04 11.38
C ASP A 173 -11.53 11.62 10.69
N THR A 174 -12.56 11.39 11.51
CA THR A 174 -13.94 11.04 11.12
C THR A 174 -14.97 11.92 11.80
N SER A 175 -14.56 13.10 12.31
CA SER A 175 -15.43 14.08 12.96
C SER A 175 -16.56 14.59 12.03
N ASN A 176 -16.27 14.68 10.73
CA ASN A 176 -17.18 15.12 9.69
C ASN A 176 -18.26 14.07 9.37
N HIS A 177 -19.37 14.07 10.11
CA HIS A 177 -20.51 13.16 9.94
C HIS A 177 -20.17 11.65 9.92
N LYS A 178 -19.10 11.23 10.64
CA LYS A 178 -18.53 9.86 10.62
C LYS A 178 -17.87 9.45 9.30
N LEU A 179 -17.80 10.34 8.31
CA LEU A 179 -17.00 10.18 7.10
C LEU A 179 -15.56 10.67 7.34
N ALA A 180 -14.62 10.06 6.63
CA ALA A 180 -13.25 10.56 6.61
C ALA A 180 -13.12 11.79 5.70
N THR A 181 -12.02 12.52 5.84
CA THR A 181 -11.67 13.64 4.96
C THR A 181 -10.40 13.29 4.18
N ALA A 182 -10.45 13.34 2.85
CA ALA A 182 -9.27 13.26 2.01
C ALA A 182 -8.50 14.60 2.01
N VAL A 183 -7.20 14.57 1.74
CA VAL A 183 -6.33 15.75 1.71
C VAL A 183 -5.80 15.95 0.29
N HIS A 184 -5.74 17.19 -0.19
CA HIS A 184 -5.18 17.50 -1.51
C HIS A 184 -3.77 16.93 -1.65
N VAL A 185 -3.52 16.15 -2.71
CA VAL A 185 -2.28 15.38 -2.90
C VAL A 185 -1.05 16.27 -3.15
N THR A 186 -1.28 17.48 -3.66
CA THR A 186 -0.30 18.56 -3.86
C THR A 186 0.03 19.34 -2.59
N LYS A 187 -0.73 19.17 -1.49
CA LYS A 187 -0.50 19.95 -0.26
C LYS A 187 0.70 19.39 0.48
N GLU A 188 1.80 20.14 0.50
CA GLU A 188 2.94 19.83 1.36
C GLU A 188 2.55 19.75 2.84
N VAL A 189 3.12 18.75 3.51
CA VAL A 189 3.04 18.54 4.96
C VAL A 189 4.46 18.31 5.45
N ASN A 190 5.06 19.36 6.04
CA ASN A 190 6.46 19.41 6.47
C ASN A 190 7.48 19.02 5.36
N GLY A 191 7.39 19.68 4.19
CA GLY A 191 8.36 19.51 3.10
C GLY A 191 8.21 18.22 2.28
N LEU A 192 7.04 17.57 2.35
CA LEU A 192 6.64 16.48 1.45
C LEU A 192 5.14 16.60 1.15
N ALA A 193 4.78 16.71 -0.13
CA ALA A 193 3.41 16.53 -0.58
C ALA A 193 3.08 15.02 -0.69
N PRO A 194 1.84 14.57 -0.39
CA PRO A 194 1.44 13.17 -0.58
C PRO A 194 1.78 12.58 -1.95
N GLU A 195 1.69 13.36 -3.03
CA GLU A 195 2.05 12.93 -4.38
C GLU A 195 3.54 12.61 -4.56
N GLY A 196 4.44 13.31 -3.86
CA GLY A 196 5.88 13.07 -3.87
C GLY A 196 6.32 11.86 -3.02
N LEU A 197 5.40 11.18 -2.33
CA LEU A 197 5.72 10.04 -1.46
C LEU A 197 6.36 8.87 -2.23
N ASN A 198 5.96 8.64 -3.48
CA ASN A 198 6.53 7.58 -4.30
C ASN A 198 8.00 7.85 -4.63
N GLN A 199 8.34 9.06 -5.09
CA GLN A 199 9.70 9.50 -5.36
C GLN A 199 10.56 9.50 -4.10
N ALA A 200 10.01 9.95 -2.97
CA ALA A 200 10.71 9.93 -1.68
C ALA A 200 11.02 8.50 -1.21
N TYR A 201 10.16 7.53 -1.50
CA TYR A 201 10.41 6.12 -1.17
C TYR A 201 11.36 5.44 -2.16
N GLU A 202 11.20 5.66 -3.46
CA GLU A 202 12.07 5.04 -4.48
C GLU A 202 13.51 5.56 -4.42
N ASP A 203 13.71 6.82 -3.99
CA ASP A 203 15.03 7.38 -3.66
C ASP A 203 15.80 6.58 -2.59
N LEU A 204 15.11 5.80 -1.74
CA LEU A 204 15.76 4.88 -0.81
C LEU A 204 16.50 3.75 -1.55
N PHE A 205 15.94 3.21 -2.64
CA PHE A 205 16.62 2.21 -3.46
C PHE A 205 17.67 2.86 -4.37
N VAL A 206 17.33 3.97 -5.04
CA VAL A 206 18.20 4.64 -6.02
C VAL A 206 19.42 5.29 -5.35
N THR A 207 19.24 6.33 -4.53
CA THR A 207 20.37 7.12 -3.96
C THR A 207 20.69 6.78 -2.49
N GLY A 208 19.79 6.11 -1.79
CA GLY A 208 19.91 5.76 -0.38
C GLY A 208 19.28 6.81 0.53
N GLY A 209 18.25 7.51 0.06
CA GLY A 209 17.62 8.63 0.79
C GLY A 209 18.42 9.93 0.74
N LYS A 210 19.25 10.13 -0.30
CA LYS A 210 20.07 11.34 -0.49
C LYS A 210 19.38 12.40 -1.35
N GLY A 211 18.37 12.03 -2.12
CA GLY A 211 17.47 12.92 -2.87
C GLY A 211 16.20 13.18 -2.07
N ALA A 212 15.04 12.90 -2.67
CA ALA A 212 13.72 13.11 -2.09
C ALA A 212 13.50 12.33 -0.77
N GLY A 213 14.17 11.19 -0.58
CA GLY A 213 14.09 10.38 0.63
C GLY A 213 14.67 11.07 1.87
N LYS A 214 15.34 12.24 1.72
CA LYS A 214 15.67 13.14 2.83
C LYS A 214 14.44 13.55 3.66
N ALA A 215 13.25 13.62 3.06
CA ALA A 215 12.01 13.93 3.77
C ALA A 215 11.50 12.77 4.66
N LEU A 216 12.01 11.55 4.46
CA LEU A 216 11.60 10.36 5.19
C LEU A 216 12.38 10.14 6.49
N SER A 217 11.69 9.64 7.50
CA SER A 217 12.28 9.08 8.71
C SER A 217 12.85 7.70 8.39
N LEU A 218 14.17 7.54 8.57
CA LEU A 218 14.89 6.32 8.21
C LEU A 218 15.01 5.31 9.38
N THR A 219 14.33 5.56 10.50
CA THR A 219 14.45 4.77 11.74
C THR A 219 13.47 3.60 11.85
N ASN A 220 12.43 3.58 11.01
CA ASN A 220 11.42 2.50 10.97
C ASN A 220 11.88 1.33 10.07
N GLU A 221 11.33 0.13 10.30
CA GLU A 221 11.75 -1.09 9.62
C GLU A 221 11.45 -1.09 8.11
N THR A 222 10.39 -0.40 7.66
CA THR A 222 10.08 -0.25 6.22
C THR A 222 11.18 0.53 5.50
N ALA A 223 11.65 1.64 6.08
CA ALA A 223 12.74 2.43 5.53
C ALA A 223 14.09 1.69 5.61
N LYS A 224 14.39 1.04 6.75
CA LYS A 224 15.57 0.20 6.91
C LYS A 224 15.62 -0.94 5.89
N SER A 225 14.48 -1.55 5.56
CA SER A 225 14.40 -2.63 4.57
C SER A 225 14.77 -2.15 3.16
N ALA A 226 14.24 -1.01 2.72
CA ALA A 226 14.61 -0.41 1.44
C ALA A 226 16.10 0.02 1.40
N LEU A 227 16.58 0.69 2.46
CA LEU A 227 17.98 1.09 2.60
C LEU A 227 18.94 -0.11 2.61
N LYS A 228 18.55 -1.24 3.22
CA LYS A 228 19.34 -2.48 3.18
C LYS A 228 19.47 -3.02 1.75
N VAL A 229 18.39 -2.97 0.97
CA VAL A 229 18.41 -3.36 -0.45
C VAL A 229 19.31 -2.43 -1.27
N HIS A 230 19.40 -1.14 -0.95
CA HIS A 230 20.39 -0.23 -1.52
C HIS A 230 21.83 -0.60 -1.11
N GLN A 231 22.06 -0.86 0.17
CA GLN A 231 23.38 -1.12 0.74
C GLN A 231 24.00 -2.46 0.29
N GLU A 232 23.17 -3.48 0.04
CA GLU A 232 23.63 -4.82 -0.39
C GLU A 232 24.03 -4.90 -1.88
N ARG A 233 23.82 -3.86 -2.70
CA ARG A 233 24.09 -3.91 -4.16
C ARG A 233 25.49 -4.38 -4.58
N PRO A 234 26.61 -3.94 -3.96
CA PRO A 234 27.95 -4.39 -4.34
C PRO A 234 28.45 -5.61 -3.52
N ALA A 235 27.57 -6.29 -2.78
CA ALA A 235 27.99 -7.28 -1.78
C ALA A 235 28.47 -8.64 -2.35
N GLY A 236 29.42 -9.26 -1.64
CA GLY A 236 29.86 -10.64 -1.87
C GLY A 236 30.85 -10.83 -3.03
N ARG A 237 31.05 -12.09 -3.42
CA ARG A 237 31.90 -12.47 -4.57
C ARG A 237 31.35 -11.87 -5.87
N ASP A 238 30.04 -11.90 -6.02
CA ASP A 238 29.30 -11.56 -7.23
C ASP A 238 29.53 -10.08 -7.61
N GLY A 239 29.47 -9.16 -6.63
CA GLY A 239 29.75 -7.72 -6.80
C GLY A 239 31.17 -7.35 -7.26
N LYS A 240 32.11 -8.31 -7.34
CA LYS A 240 33.38 -8.11 -8.07
C LYS A 240 33.15 -8.11 -9.59
N LEU A 241 32.37 -9.07 -10.09
CA LEU A 241 32.09 -9.28 -11.51
C LEU A 241 30.98 -8.36 -12.03
N THR A 242 30.01 -8.02 -11.17
CA THR A 242 28.75 -7.37 -11.58
C THR A 242 28.50 -6.02 -10.93
N THR A 243 27.76 -5.15 -11.62
CA THR A 243 27.09 -3.98 -11.05
C THR A 243 25.62 -4.29 -10.82
N LYS A 244 25.08 -3.85 -9.67
CA LYS A 244 23.63 -3.71 -9.48
C LYS A 244 23.31 -2.23 -9.26
N TYR A 245 22.21 -1.76 -9.82
CA TYR A 245 21.63 -0.44 -9.57
C TYR A 245 20.10 -0.52 -9.49
N PHE A 246 19.45 0.62 -9.30
CA PHE A 246 18.00 0.78 -9.37
C PHE A 246 17.69 2.07 -10.11
N THR A 247 16.61 2.05 -10.88
CA THR A 247 16.07 3.22 -11.58
C THR A 247 14.61 3.37 -11.18
N GLN A 248 14.21 4.54 -10.68
CA GLN A 248 12.79 4.80 -10.42
C GLN A 248 12.03 4.76 -11.75
N GLN A 249 10.89 4.06 -11.76
CA GLN A 249 10.00 3.97 -12.92
C GLN A 249 8.70 4.74 -12.62
N ALA A 250 7.94 5.03 -13.67
CA ALA A 250 6.54 5.40 -13.49
C ALA A 250 5.76 4.15 -13.00
N ALA A 251 4.91 4.32 -11.99
CA ALA A 251 3.90 3.32 -11.67
C ALA A 251 2.83 3.32 -12.77
N GLN A 252 2.23 2.17 -13.07
CA GLN A 252 1.26 2.07 -14.17
C GLN A 252 -0.06 2.82 -13.86
N GLU A 253 -0.43 2.89 -12.58
CA GLU A 253 -1.41 3.84 -12.06
C GLU A 253 -0.68 4.79 -11.11
N ASP A 254 -0.99 6.09 -11.17
CA ASP A 254 -0.33 7.14 -10.36
C ASP A 254 -1.13 7.58 -9.12
N LYS A 255 -2.39 7.15 -9.01
CA LYS A 255 -3.36 7.66 -8.05
C LYS A 255 -2.95 7.46 -6.58
N VAL A 256 -2.67 8.58 -5.90
CA VAL A 256 -2.37 8.64 -4.47
C VAL A 256 -3.64 8.79 -3.63
N TYR A 257 -3.77 8.00 -2.57
CA TYR A 257 -4.91 8.00 -1.65
C TYR A 257 -4.53 8.64 -0.32
N THR A 258 -5.32 9.62 0.14
CA THR A 258 -5.01 10.41 1.34
C THR A 258 -6.14 10.42 2.36
N LEU A 259 -5.78 10.44 3.64
CA LEU A 259 -6.71 10.56 4.76
C LEU A 259 -6.14 11.55 5.79
N LYS A 260 -6.94 12.55 6.16
CA LYS A 260 -6.64 13.44 7.29
C LYS A 260 -6.61 12.63 8.59
N LEU A 261 -5.61 12.91 9.42
CA LEU A 261 -5.47 12.34 10.76
C LEU A 261 -6.01 13.30 11.84
N SER A 262 -6.37 12.76 13.00
CA SER A 262 -6.93 13.51 14.13
C SER A 262 -5.94 14.49 14.78
N ASP A 263 -4.64 14.32 14.51
CA ASP A 263 -3.54 15.20 14.91
C ASP A 263 -3.23 16.29 13.86
N GLY A 264 -4.01 16.36 12.77
CA GLY A 264 -3.80 17.27 11.65
C GLY A 264 -2.80 16.77 10.59
N GLY A 265 -2.14 15.63 10.81
CA GLY A 265 -1.29 14.97 9.82
C GLY A 265 -2.08 14.34 8.68
N THR A 266 -1.37 13.71 7.74
CA THR A 266 -1.96 12.96 6.62
C THR A 266 -1.42 11.53 6.60
N LEU A 267 -2.31 10.55 6.47
CA LEU A 267 -1.98 9.19 6.06
C LEU A 267 -2.08 9.14 4.54
N ALA A 268 -1.00 8.79 3.86
CA ALA A 268 -0.92 8.72 2.39
C ALA A 268 -0.48 7.33 1.94
N LEU A 269 -1.16 6.80 0.92
CA LEU A 269 -0.78 5.59 0.19
C LEU A 269 -0.46 6.01 -1.24
N ALA A 270 0.75 5.71 -1.70
CA ALA A 270 1.20 6.00 -3.06
C ALA A 270 1.58 4.70 -3.81
N PRO A 271 1.27 4.61 -5.12
CA PRO A 271 1.77 3.54 -5.97
C PRO A 271 3.25 3.79 -6.30
N THR A 272 4.04 2.72 -6.41
CA THR A 272 5.49 2.79 -6.54
C THR A 272 6.04 1.76 -7.53
N ALA A 273 7.13 2.11 -8.20
CA ALA A 273 7.78 1.27 -9.21
C ALA A 273 9.27 1.60 -9.39
N HIS A 274 10.08 0.56 -9.62
CA HIS A 274 11.47 0.69 -10.03
C HIS A 274 11.90 -0.50 -10.90
N SER A 275 12.96 -0.33 -11.69
CA SER A 275 13.72 -1.45 -12.23
C SER A 275 14.99 -1.71 -11.41
N SER A 276 15.53 -2.93 -11.48
CA SER A 276 16.64 -3.39 -10.65
C SER A 276 17.76 -4.04 -11.47
N THR A 277 18.37 -3.27 -12.35
CA THR A 277 19.36 -3.75 -13.31
C THR A 277 20.57 -4.40 -12.64
N TYR A 278 20.95 -5.58 -13.13
CA TYR A 278 22.06 -6.40 -12.67
C TYR A 278 22.88 -6.86 -13.87
N ALA A 279 24.10 -6.33 -14.02
CA ALA A 279 24.90 -6.44 -15.23
C ALA A 279 26.33 -6.93 -14.96
N ILE A 280 26.90 -7.71 -15.89
CA ILE A 280 28.34 -8.01 -15.93
C ILE A 280 29.10 -6.71 -16.24
N LYS A 281 30.17 -6.40 -15.50
CA LYS A 281 30.98 -5.21 -15.79
C LYS A 281 31.76 -5.39 -17.12
N PRO A 282 31.98 -4.35 -17.93
CA PRO A 282 32.54 -4.46 -19.28
C PRO A 282 33.84 -5.30 -19.38
N GLN A 283 34.75 -5.18 -18.42
CA GLN A 283 36.02 -5.94 -18.41
C GLN A 283 35.86 -7.46 -18.22
N PHE A 284 34.67 -7.94 -17.87
CA PHE A 284 34.32 -9.35 -17.70
C PHE A 284 33.35 -9.87 -18.76
N ALA A 285 32.92 -9.01 -19.70
CA ALA A 285 31.83 -9.31 -20.63
C ALA A 285 32.11 -10.51 -21.56
N ASN A 286 33.37 -10.73 -21.94
CA ASN A 286 33.76 -11.84 -22.82
C ASN A 286 34.06 -13.15 -22.06
N GLN A 287 33.76 -13.23 -20.76
CA GLN A 287 34.18 -14.33 -19.88
C GLN A 287 33.05 -14.91 -19.00
N PHE A 288 32.01 -14.12 -18.70
CA PHE A 288 30.95 -14.51 -17.78
C PHE A 288 29.59 -14.05 -18.29
N GLU A 289 28.58 -14.90 -18.14
CA GLU A 289 27.18 -14.57 -18.37
C GLU A 289 26.41 -14.74 -17.05
N ILE A 290 25.35 -13.97 -16.87
CA ILE A 290 24.37 -14.19 -15.81
C ILE A 290 23.48 -15.36 -16.25
N THR A 291 23.33 -16.35 -15.36
CA THR A 291 22.23 -17.31 -15.44
C THR A 291 21.09 -16.75 -14.59
N PRO A 292 19.92 -16.43 -15.17
CA PRO A 292 18.81 -15.83 -14.43
C PRO A 292 18.27 -16.76 -13.33
N LEU A 293 17.65 -16.15 -12.31
CA LEU A 293 16.89 -16.88 -11.30
C LEU A 293 15.67 -17.56 -11.93
N ARG A 294 15.07 -18.52 -11.20
CA ARG A 294 13.91 -19.28 -11.69
C ARG A 294 12.72 -18.38 -11.97
N GLU A 295 12.55 -17.33 -11.17
CA GLU A 295 11.62 -16.22 -11.34
C GLU A 295 11.83 -15.42 -12.64
N GLU A 296 13.07 -15.03 -12.91
CA GLU A 296 13.49 -14.18 -14.03
C GLU A 296 13.32 -14.94 -15.37
N ALA A 297 13.69 -16.22 -15.37
CA ALA A 297 13.60 -17.13 -16.51
C ALA A 297 12.16 -17.52 -16.93
N ILE A 298 11.12 -17.06 -16.21
CA ILE A 298 9.72 -17.17 -16.65
C ILE A 298 9.41 -16.16 -17.77
N TYR A 299 10.02 -14.98 -17.71
CA TYR A 299 9.79 -13.88 -18.63
C TYR A 299 10.69 -14.02 -19.85
N THR A 300 12.00 -14.07 -19.59
CA THR A 300 13.02 -14.17 -20.65
C THR A 300 14.04 -15.25 -20.26
N PRO A 301 14.00 -16.45 -20.89
CA PRO A 301 14.90 -17.55 -20.57
C PRO A 301 16.24 -17.45 -21.33
N GLY A 302 17.28 -18.08 -20.77
CA GLY A 302 18.63 -18.11 -21.36
C GLY A 302 19.65 -17.38 -20.51
N ARG A 303 20.92 -17.43 -20.91
CA ARG A 303 21.99 -16.65 -20.26
C ARG A 303 22.17 -15.31 -20.97
N ARG A 304 22.62 -14.30 -20.23
CA ARG A 304 22.69 -12.91 -20.71
C ARG A 304 23.70 -12.06 -19.94
N MET A 305 24.06 -10.91 -20.51
CA MET A 305 25.03 -9.98 -19.94
C MET A 305 24.43 -9.05 -18.87
N GLU A 306 23.12 -8.88 -18.90
CA GLU A 306 22.34 -8.02 -18.02
C GLU A 306 21.02 -8.71 -17.69
N VAL A 307 20.47 -8.44 -16.51
CA VAL A 307 19.10 -8.75 -16.09
C VAL A 307 18.48 -7.43 -15.66
N ASP A 308 17.36 -7.00 -16.25
CA ASP A 308 16.59 -5.87 -15.73
C ASP A 308 15.19 -6.30 -15.28
N ASP A 309 15.06 -6.41 -13.96
CA ASP A 309 13.83 -6.79 -13.26
C ASP A 309 12.95 -5.56 -13.03
N THR A 310 11.71 -5.56 -13.52
CA THR A 310 10.73 -4.53 -13.17
C THR A 310 9.96 -4.93 -11.91
N PHE A 311 9.88 -4.01 -10.96
CA PHE A 311 9.12 -4.16 -9.71
C PHE A 311 7.98 -3.15 -9.66
N GLN A 312 6.79 -3.63 -9.28
CA GLN A 312 5.61 -2.80 -9.00
C GLN A 312 5.18 -3.01 -7.54
N GLY A 313 4.70 -1.97 -6.89
CA GLY A 313 4.33 -1.98 -5.48
C GLY A 313 3.52 -0.78 -5.01
N GLU A 314 3.34 -0.73 -3.70
CA GLU A 314 2.70 0.39 -2.98
C GLU A 314 3.48 0.72 -1.70
N VAL A 315 3.44 1.97 -1.27
CA VAL A 315 3.95 2.43 0.03
C VAL A 315 2.87 3.18 0.81
N LEU A 316 2.82 2.96 2.13
CA LEU A 316 1.90 3.64 3.06
C LEU A 316 2.70 4.40 4.12
N ALA A 317 2.44 5.69 4.29
CA ALA A 317 3.18 6.57 5.20
C ALA A 317 2.31 7.59 5.95
N VAL A 318 2.80 8.02 7.12
CA VAL A 318 2.32 9.19 7.85
C VAL A 318 3.18 10.40 7.47
N LEU A 319 2.55 11.46 6.98
CA LEU A 319 3.14 12.78 6.84
C LEU A 319 2.66 13.61 8.06
N PRO A 320 3.49 13.79 9.10
CA PRO A 320 3.09 14.51 10.32
C PRO A 320 3.17 16.03 10.10
N THR A 321 2.40 16.79 10.89
CA THR A 321 2.43 18.27 10.87
C THR A 321 3.82 18.85 11.15
N HIS A 322 4.65 18.12 11.90
CA HIS A 322 6.04 18.46 12.20
C HIS A 322 6.95 17.23 12.10
N GLY A 323 8.14 17.42 11.52
CA GLY A 323 9.15 16.37 11.40
C GLY A 323 8.97 15.45 10.18
N LYS A 324 9.88 14.49 10.05
CA LYS A 324 9.99 13.66 8.84
C LYS A 324 8.84 12.66 8.69
N ALA A 325 8.40 12.43 7.45
CA ALA A 325 7.37 11.47 7.12
C ALA A 325 7.79 10.04 7.50
N ARG A 326 6.91 9.28 8.15
CA ARG A 326 7.19 7.95 8.69
C ARG A 326 6.41 6.89 7.92
N LEU A 327 7.14 5.99 7.27
CA LEU A 327 6.56 4.83 6.62
C LEU A 327 5.90 3.89 7.65
N ILE A 328 4.82 3.23 7.23
CA ILE A 328 4.08 2.21 8.00
C ILE A 328 4.28 0.84 7.35
N SER A 329 4.23 0.77 6.02
CA SER A 329 4.35 -0.48 5.26
C SER A 329 4.69 -0.19 3.79
N SER A 330 5.16 -1.22 3.11
CA SER A 330 5.33 -1.28 1.65
C SER A 330 5.17 -2.73 1.20
N GLU A 331 4.61 -2.94 0.02
CA GLU A 331 4.51 -4.27 -0.63
C GLU A 331 5.03 -4.15 -2.06
N TYR A 332 5.81 -5.13 -2.52
CA TYR A 332 6.39 -5.16 -3.86
C TYR A 332 6.39 -6.58 -4.40
N GLN A 333 6.31 -6.72 -5.72
CA GLN A 333 6.56 -7.97 -6.44
C GLN A 333 7.25 -7.64 -7.77
N MET A 334 8.17 -8.52 -8.20
CA MET A 334 8.76 -8.45 -9.54
C MET A 334 7.67 -8.81 -10.55
N THR A 335 7.42 -7.96 -11.54
CA THR A 335 6.35 -8.15 -12.53
C THR A 335 6.83 -8.45 -13.93
N ASP A 336 8.11 -8.20 -14.22
CA ASP A 336 8.77 -8.53 -15.49
C ASP A 336 10.29 -8.69 -15.28
N SER A 337 10.98 -9.36 -16.21
CA SER A 337 12.45 -9.51 -16.21
C SER A 337 12.97 -9.82 -17.63
N HIS A 338 13.93 -9.02 -18.10
CA HIS A 338 14.54 -9.16 -19.43
C HIS A 338 16.06 -9.34 -19.37
#